data_AF-A0A929EJA0-F1
#
_entry.id   AF-A0A929EJA0-F1
#
_cell.length_a   1.000
_cell.length_b   1.000
_cell.length_c   1.000
_cell.angle_alpha   90.00
_cell.angle_beta   90.00
_cell.angle_gamma   90.00
#
_symmetry.space_group_name_H-M   'P 1'
#
loop_
_entity.id
_entity.type
_entity.pdbx_description
1 polymer ?
#
loop_
_entity_poly.entity_id
_entity_poly.type
_entity_poly.pdbx_seq_one_letter_code
_entity_poly.pdbx_strand_id
1 'polypeptide(L)'
;MRESPSLTQRIIEYFLIGIWSIRLQDLSKKKSFFLNQLRVFVLTLRKFDSDNCSLRASALTFYTLLSIVPVVAMAFGVAKGFGYEDVLRDQLLARFAGQEEVFTIIIGFAHTLLENTRGGMVAGIGMAVLLWTVIKVLYHIEYSFNEIWQIKRPRSLKRRLSNYISFMVIGPALLIASGSVTVFINSHILLVTERIALLSFMGPFTFLLLKLVPYILIWAILTFAYVVMPNVKVSFKSALIAAIIAGTCYQFAQWGYIHFQVGIARYNAIYGSFAALPLFLIWLEISWIIVLFGAEISYSHQNVD
;
A
#
# COMPACT_ATOMS: atom_id res chain seq x y z
N MET A 1 29.22 40.22 -20.13
CA MET A 1 28.68 40.29 -18.76
C MET A 1 27.82 39.06 -18.55
N ARG A 2 28.25 38.08 -17.74
CA ARG A 2 27.36 36.97 -17.33
C ARG A 2 26.52 37.50 -16.18
N GLU A 3 25.21 37.59 -16.38
CA GLU A 3 24.26 37.95 -15.32
C GLU A 3 24.48 37.03 -14.12
N SER A 4 24.56 37.61 -12.93
CA SER A 4 24.66 36.84 -11.69
C SER A 4 23.42 35.95 -11.57
N PRO A 5 23.56 34.64 -11.33
CA PRO A 5 22.42 33.73 -11.27
C PRO A 5 21.42 34.22 -10.21
N SER A 6 20.14 34.14 -10.54
CA SER A 6 19.07 34.54 -9.64
C SER A 6 19.12 33.72 -8.35
N LEU A 7 18.54 34.27 -7.27
CA LEU A 7 18.50 33.62 -5.96
C LEU A 7 17.91 32.20 -6.04
N THR A 8 16.92 32.00 -6.93
CA THR A 8 16.32 30.70 -7.23
C THR A 8 17.28 29.74 -7.93
N GLN A 9 18.05 30.19 -8.92
CA GLN A 9 19.06 29.37 -9.59
C GLN A 9 20.15 28.91 -8.64
N ARG A 10 20.62 29.78 -7.74
CA ARG A 10 21.61 29.41 -6.71
C ARG A 10 21.10 28.35 -5.74
N ILE A 11 19.84 28.45 -5.32
CA ILE A 11 19.20 27.45 -4.45
C ILE A 11 19.11 26.11 -5.20
N ILE A 12 18.66 26.13 -6.46
CA ILE A 12 18.54 24.92 -7.30
C ILE A 12 19.92 24.28 -7.52
N GLU A 13 20.95 25.05 -7.89
CA GLU A 13 22.32 24.54 -8.06
C GLU A 13 22.90 23.95 -6.77
N TYR A 14 22.62 24.58 -5.63
CA TYR A 14 23.04 24.05 -4.33
C TYR A 14 22.42 22.68 -4.07
N PHE A 15 21.11 22.51 -4.29
CA PHE A 15 20.44 21.22 -4.08
C PHE A 15 20.80 20.17 -5.13
N LEU A 16 21.07 20.57 -6.38
CA LEU A 16 21.39 19.64 -7.46
C LEU A 16 22.85 19.17 -7.44
N ILE A 17 23.80 20.05 -7.08
CA ILE A 17 25.24 19.81 -7.23
C ILE A 17 25.97 20.08 -5.90
N GLY A 18 25.67 21.21 -5.25
CA GLY A 18 26.39 21.66 -4.04
C GLY A 18 26.23 20.75 -2.82
N ILE A 19 25.06 20.14 -2.62
CA ILE A 19 24.80 19.28 -1.46
C ILE A 19 25.68 18.03 -1.48
N TRP A 20 26.09 17.56 -2.67
CA TRP A 20 26.89 16.36 -2.88
C TRP A 20 28.39 16.60 -2.75
N SER A 21 28.87 17.84 -2.94
CA SER A 21 30.30 18.18 -2.84
C SER A 21 30.78 18.32 -1.39
N ILE A 22 29.86 18.50 -0.43
CA ILE A 22 30.18 18.62 1.00
C ILE A 22 30.57 17.24 1.57
N ARG A 23 31.80 17.08 2.05
CA ARG A 23 32.21 15.82 2.70
C ARG A 23 31.60 15.70 4.09
N LEU A 24 30.84 14.61 4.32
CA LEU A 24 30.18 14.36 5.61
C LEU A 24 31.17 14.19 6.77
N GLN A 25 32.40 13.75 6.47
CA GLN A 25 33.47 13.53 7.44
C GLN A 25 33.98 14.82 8.08
N ASP A 26 33.82 15.96 7.41
CA ASP A 26 34.29 17.27 7.88
C ASP A 26 33.26 17.98 8.78
N LEU A 27 32.09 17.36 8.99
CA LEU A 27 30.97 17.94 9.73
C LEU A 27 30.78 17.30 11.11
N SER A 28 30.26 18.07 12.06
CA SER A 28 29.75 17.54 13.33
C SER A 28 28.67 16.49 13.09
N LYS A 29 28.60 15.43 13.93
CA LYS A 29 27.65 14.32 13.81
C LYS A 29 26.20 14.78 13.57
N LYS A 30 25.74 15.84 14.24
CA LYS A 30 24.40 16.40 14.05
C LYS A 30 24.23 17.00 12.65
N LYS A 31 25.18 17.83 12.21
CA LYS A 31 25.15 18.46 10.88
C LYS A 31 25.24 17.42 9.76
N SER A 32 26.09 16.41 9.93
CA SER A 32 26.19 15.27 9.00
C SER A 32 24.87 14.50 8.91
N PHE A 33 24.20 14.24 10.04
CA PHE A 33 22.91 13.56 10.05
C PHE A 33 21.84 14.35 9.28
N PHE A 34 21.67 15.65 9.58
CA PHE A 34 20.70 16.49 8.88
C PHE A 34 21.00 16.62 7.39
N LEU A 35 22.28 16.78 7.03
CA LEU A 35 22.67 16.84 5.62
C LEU A 35 22.37 15.54 4.89
N ASN A 36 22.57 14.38 5.53
CA ASN A 36 22.24 13.09 4.94
C ASN A 36 20.73 12.92 4.72
N GLN A 37 19.90 13.29 5.70
CA GLN A 37 18.43 13.25 5.53
C GLN A 37 17.98 14.17 4.39
N LEU A 38 18.59 15.35 4.28
CA LEU A 38 18.32 16.28 3.18
C LEU A 38 18.72 15.70 1.83
N ARG A 39 19.88 15.04 1.73
CA ARG A 39 20.30 14.32 0.50
C ARG A 39 19.33 13.21 0.13
N VAL A 40 18.90 12.39 1.09
CA VAL A 40 17.90 11.34 0.86
C VAL A 40 16.61 11.94 0.30
N PHE A 41 16.11 13.01 0.91
CA PHE A 41 14.88 13.67 0.47
C PHE A 41 14.99 14.27 -0.94
N VAL A 42 16.07 15.00 -1.21
CA VAL A 42 16.31 15.62 -2.53
C VAL A 42 16.52 14.56 -3.60
N LEU A 43 17.26 13.48 -3.30
CA LEU A 43 17.45 12.36 -4.21
C LEU A 43 16.11 11.68 -4.50
N THR A 44 15.30 11.43 -3.48
CA THR A 44 13.96 10.83 -3.62
C THR A 44 13.09 11.65 -4.55
N LEU A 45 13.00 12.97 -4.36
CA LEU A 45 12.17 13.84 -5.23
C LEU A 45 12.65 13.84 -6.68
N ARG A 46 13.97 13.92 -6.89
CA ARG A 46 14.55 13.89 -8.23
C ARG A 46 14.32 12.54 -8.92
N LYS A 47 14.46 11.44 -8.17
CA LYS A 47 14.27 10.08 -8.68
C LYS A 47 12.81 9.77 -8.98
N PHE A 48 11.90 10.19 -8.11
CA PHE A 48 10.47 10.03 -8.30
C PHE A 48 10.00 10.61 -9.65
N ASP A 49 10.52 11.79 -10.01
CA ASP A 49 10.27 12.41 -11.31
C ASP A 49 11.00 11.68 -12.46
N SER A 50 12.30 11.41 -12.32
CA SER A 50 13.09 10.74 -13.38
C SER A 50 12.59 9.34 -13.73
N ASP A 51 12.09 8.62 -12.74
CA ASP A 51 11.63 7.25 -12.87
C ASP A 51 10.14 7.19 -13.25
N ASN A 52 9.53 8.36 -13.53
CA ASN A 52 8.14 8.55 -13.93
C ASN A 52 7.16 7.89 -12.95
N CYS A 53 7.40 8.04 -11.65
CA CYS A 53 6.58 7.37 -10.64
C CYS A 53 5.11 7.79 -10.69
N SER A 54 4.79 9.04 -11.05
CA SER A 54 3.41 9.48 -11.26
C SER A 54 2.71 8.68 -12.38
N LEU A 55 3.38 8.51 -13.52
CA LEU A 55 2.82 7.72 -14.64
C LEU A 55 2.66 6.25 -14.26
N ARG A 56 3.60 5.70 -13.49
CA ARG A 56 3.52 4.33 -12.96
C ARG A 56 2.37 4.20 -11.96
N ALA A 57 2.14 5.18 -11.11
CA ALA A 57 1.01 5.20 -10.20
C ALA A 57 -0.31 5.14 -10.97
N SER A 58 -0.47 5.99 -12.01
CA SER A 58 -1.66 5.95 -12.87
C SER A 58 -1.86 4.61 -13.56
N ALA A 59 -0.78 3.99 -14.06
CA ALA A 59 -0.85 2.65 -14.64
C ALA A 59 -1.26 1.59 -13.60
N LEU A 60 -0.68 1.64 -12.40
CA LEU A 60 -1.02 0.72 -11.31
C LEU A 60 -2.46 0.92 -10.83
N THR A 61 -2.96 2.15 -10.77
CA THR A 61 -4.37 2.48 -10.48
C THR A 61 -5.28 1.82 -11.51
N PHE A 62 -4.98 1.98 -12.80
CA PHE A 62 -5.75 1.35 -13.88
C PHE A 62 -5.72 -0.19 -13.80
N TYR A 63 -4.55 -0.79 -13.60
CA TYR A 63 -4.42 -2.23 -13.45
C TYR A 63 -5.17 -2.73 -12.20
N THR A 64 -5.07 -2.01 -11.09
CA THR A 64 -5.78 -2.32 -9.84
C THR A 64 -7.28 -2.29 -10.06
N LEU A 65 -7.80 -1.25 -10.72
CA LEU A 65 -9.22 -1.11 -11.05
C LEU A 65 -9.73 -2.29 -11.89
N LEU A 66 -9.01 -2.66 -12.96
CA LEU A 66 -9.39 -3.80 -13.79
C LEU A 66 -9.33 -5.14 -13.04
N SER A 67 -8.44 -5.24 -12.06
CA SER A 67 -8.20 -6.46 -11.30
C SER A 67 -9.03 -6.60 -10.03
N ILE A 68 -9.75 -5.56 -9.60
CA ILE A 68 -10.40 -5.55 -8.29
C ILE A 68 -11.38 -6.72 -8.14
N VAL A 69 -12.23 -6.94 -9.13
CA VAL A 69 -13.17 -8.08 -9.17
C VAL A 69 -12.40 -9.42 -9.21
N PRO A 70 -11.43 -9.64 -10.11
CA PRO A 70 -10.60 -10.84 -10.10
C PRO A 70 -9.88 -11.13 -8.78
N VAL A 71 -9.29 -10.12 -8.14
CA VAL A 71 -8.57 -10.25 -6.88
C VAL A 71 -9.54 -10.64 -5.76
N VAL A 72 -10.69 -9.97 -5.68
CA VAL A 72 -11.72 -10.27 -4.69
C VAL A 72 -12.32 -11.67 -4.91
N ALA A 73 -12.62 -12.04 -6.16
CA ALA A 73 -13.08 -13.38 -6.50
C ALA A 73 -12.08 -14.47 -6.11
N MET A 74 -10.79 -14.23 -6.36
CA MET A 74 -9.74 -15.15 -5.93
C MET A 74 -9.63 -15.23 -4.40
N ALA A 75 -9.72 -14.10 -3.70
CA ALA A 75 -9.73 -14.08 -2.23
C ALA A 75 -10.91 -14.87 -1.65
N PHE A 76 -12.12 -14.71 -2.20
CA PHE A 76 -13.28 -15.50 -1.81
C PHE A 76 -13.15 -16.97 -2.18
N GLY A 77 -12.59 -17.30 -3.35
CA GLY A 77 -12.33 -18.68 -3.75
C GLY A 77 -11.39 -19.40 -2.78
N VAL A 78 -10.31 -18.73 -2.36
CA VAL A 78 -9.39 -19.23 -1.33
C VAL A 78 -10.11 -19.35 0.01
N ALA A 79 -10.81 -18.30 0.47
CA ALA A 79 -11.51 -18.29 1.74
C ALA A 79 -12.58 -19.40 1.83
N LYS A 80 -13.34 -19.62 0.76
CA LYS A 80 -14.32 -20.70 0.61
C LYS A 80 -13.65 -22.07 0.71
N GLY A 81 -12.49 -22.25 0.08
CA GLY A 81 -11.69 -23.48 0.19
C GLY A 81 -11.27 -23.81 1.63
N PHE A 82 -11.12 -22.80 2.49
CA PHE A 82 -10.79 -22.94 3.91
C PHE A 82 -12.01 -22.80 4.86
N GLY A 83 -13.22 -22.57 4.35
CA GLY A 83 -14.44 -22.39 5.18
C GLY A 83 -14.57 -21.03 5.87
N TYR A 84 -13.88 -19.98 5.41
CA TYR A 84 -13.87 -18.63 5.99
C TYR A 84 -14.50 -17.56 5.08
N GLU A 85 -15.38 -17.96 4.15
CA GLU A 85 -16.02 -17.06 3.18
C GLU A 85 -16.79 -15.92 3.85
N ASP A 86 -17.66 -16.23 4.82
CA ASP A 86 -18.45 -15.24 5.57
C ASP A 86 -17.57 -14.31 6.39
N VAL A 87 -16.52 -14.85 7.02
CA VAL A 87 -15.55 -14.06 7.80
C VAL A 87 -14.85 -13.04 6.91
N LEU A 88 -14.44 -13.44 5.70
CA LEU A 88 -13.83 -12.51 4.75
C LEU A 88 -14.84 -11.46 4.27
N ARG A 89 -16.08 -11.85 3.97
CA ARG A 89 -17.16 -10.92 3.56
C ARG A 89 -17.36 -9.84 4.62
N ASP A 90 -17.59 -10.25 5.86
CA ASP A 90 -17.94 -9.33 6.94
C ASP A 90 -16.75 -8.40 7.28
N GLN A 91 -15.51 -8.90 7.19
CA GLN A 91 -14.31 -8.08 7.33
C GLN A 91 -14.16 -7.03 6.22
N LEU A 92 -14.44 -7.39 4.96
CA LEU A 92 -14.38 -6.44 3.85
C LEU A 92 -15.46 -5.37 4.02
N LEU A 93 -16.70 -5.75 4.30
CA LEU A 93 -17.78 -4.77 4.54
C LEU A 93 -17.46 -3.82 5.70
N ALA A 94 -16.91 -4.32 6.79
CA ALA A 94 -16.51 -3.48 7.92
C ALA A 94 -15.35 -2.51 7.59
N ARG A 95 -14.37 -2.93 6.79
CA ARG A 95 -13.22 -2.08 6.40
C ARG A 95 -13.57 -1.01 5.38
N PHE A 96 -14.61 -1.25 4.59
CA PHE A 96 -15.09 -0.33 3.55
C PHE A 96 -16.43 0.30 3.92
N ALA A 97 -16.73 0.43 5.22
CA ALA A 97 -17.89 1.15 5.73
C ALA A 97 -17.97 2.54 5.10
N GLY A 98 -19.11 2.85 4.46
CA GLY A 98 -19.31 4.05 3.63
C GLY A 98 -19.21 3.81 2.11
N GLN A 99 -18.70 2.67 1.65
CA GLN A 99 -18.69 2.24 0.23
C GLN A 99 -19.37 0.88 0.04
N GLU A 100 -20.34 0.57 0.89
CA GLU A 100 -21.04 -0.71 0.91
C GLU A 100 -21.66 -1.05 -0.44
N GLU A 101 -22.16 -0.05 -1.17
CA GLU A 101 -22.75 -0.23 -2.50
C GLU A 101 -21.72 -0.76 -3.53
N VAL A 102 -20.54 -0.12 -3.62
CA VAL A 102 -19.46 -0.53 -4.53
C VAL A 102 -18.94 -1.92 -4.14
N PHE A 103 -18.74 -2.17 -2.85
CA PHE A 103 -18.26 -3.46 -2.38
C PHE A 103 -19.27 -4.59 -2.56
N THR A 104 -20.57 -4.32 -2.36
CA THR A 104 -21.63 -5.30 -2.62
C THR A 104 -21.68 -5.66 -4.10
N ILE A 105 -21.49 -4.70 -5.00
CA ILE A 105 -21.37 -4.95 -6.45
C ILE A 105 -20.15 -5.84 -6.73
N ILE A 106 -18.97 -5.50 -6.19
CA ILE A 106 -17.74 -6.29 -6.39
C ILE A 106 -17.89 -7.72 -5.87
N ILE A 107 -18.47 -7.90 -4.68
CA ILE A 107 -18.74 -9.20 -4.06
C ILE A 107 -19.75 -10.00 -4.89
N GLY A 108 -20.82 -9.37 -5.36
CA GLY A 108 -21.83 -10.00 -6.21
C GLY A 108 -21.24 -10.49 -7.54
N PHE A 109 -20.40 -9.68 -8.19
CA PHE A 109 -19.66 -10.10 -9.38
C PHE A 109 -18.70 -11.25 -9.08
N ALA A 110 -17.97 -11.18 -7.97
CA ALA A 110 -17.06 -12.24 -7.54
C ALA A 110 -17.78 -13.58 -7.33
N HIS A 111 -18.92 -13.60 -6.62
CA HIS A 111 -19.73 -14.81 -6.47
C HIS A 111 -20.30 -15.29 -7.79
N THR A 112 -20.81 -14.39 -8.63
CA THR A 112 -21.33 -14.75 -9.97
C THR A 112 -20.25 -15.45 -10.81
N LEU A 113 -19.00 -14.98 -10.74
CA LEU A 113 -17.86 -15.61 -11.42
C LEU A 113 -17.50 -16.99 -10.82
N LEU A 114 -17.66 -17.18 -9.51
CA LEU A 114 -17.40 -18.45 -8.81
C LEU A 114 -18.56 -19.47 -8.91
N GLU A 115 -19.79 -19.03 -9.07
CA GLU A 115 -20.98 -19.90 -9.16
C GLU A 115 -21.26 -20.33 -10.60
N ASN A 116 -21.02 -19.45 -11.58
CA ASN A 116 -21.07 -19.81 -13.01
C ASN A 116 -19.96 -20.78 -13.42
N THR A 117 -19.07 -21.15 -12.50
CA THR A 117 -18.04 -22.20 -12.68
C THR A 117 -18.64 -23.61 -12.85
N ARG A 118 -19.96 -23.79 -12.72
CA ARG A 118 -20.66 -25.06 -12.97
C ARG A 118 -20.77 -25.43 -14.46
N GLY A 119 -20.51 -24.49 -15.38
CA GLY A 119 -20.49 -24.71 -16.84
C GLY A 119 -19.10 -25.02 -17.41
N GLY A 120 -18.59 -26.22 -17.15
CA GLY A 120 -17.36 -26.86 -17.69
C GLY A 120 -16.28 -25.99 -18.35
N MET A 121 -16.49 -25.54 -19.60
CA MET A 121 -15.47 -24.81 -20.38
C MET A 121 -15.47 -23.29 -20.16
N VAL A 122 -16.63 -22.65 -20.07
CA VAL A 122 -16.75 -21.19 -19.85
C VAL A 122 -16.23 -20.82 -18.46
N ALA A 123 -16.53 -21.68 -17.50
CA ALA A 123 -15.97 -21.69 -16.14
C ALA A 123 -14.43 -21.67 -16.12
N GLY A 124 -13.79 -22.59 -16.85
CA GLY A 124 -12.34 -22.70 -16.91
C GLY A 124 -11.68 -21.49 -17.56
N ILE A 125 -12.27 -20.97 -18.65
CA ILE A 125 -11.78 -19.76 -19.33
C ILE A 125 -11.89 -18.55 -18.40
N GLY A 126 -13.02 -18.38 -17.69
CA GLY A 126 -13.21 -17.32 -16.71
C GLY A 126 -12.14 -17.34 -15.63
N MET A 127 -11.92 -18.49 -14.98
CA MET A 127 -10.88 -18.66 -13.96
C MET A 127 -9.48 -18.32 -14.50
N ALA A 128 -9.14 -18.75 -15.71
CA ALA A 128 -7.85 -18.44 -16.33
C ALA A 128 -7.67 -16.92 -16.54
N VAL A 129 -8.72 -16.23 -17.00
CA VAL A 129 -8.71 -14.76 -17.15
C VAL A 129 -8.57 -14.06 -15.79
N LEU A 130 -9.22 -14.56 -14.74
CA LEU A 130 -9.07 -14.00 -13.38
C LEU A 130 -7.64 -14.11 -12.90
N LEU A 131 -7.06 -15.32 -12.95
CA LEU A 131 -5.67 -15.57 -12.54
C LEU A 131 -4.70 -14.74 -13.37
N TRP A 132 -4.90 -14.66 -14.68
CA TRP A 132 -4.11 -13.81 -15.58
C TRP A 132 -4.14 -12.34 -15.15
N THR A 133 -5.32 -11.81 -14.80
CA THR A 133 -5.48 -10.41 -14.41
C THR A 133 -4.75 -10.10 -13.11
N VAL A 134 -4.84 -10.98 -12.11
CA VAL A 134 -4.10 -10.82 -10.85
C VAL A 134 -2.58 -10.91 -11.08
N ILE A 135 -2.13 -11.88 -11.90
CA ILE A 135 -0.71 -11.99 -12.29
C ILE A 135 -0.23 -10.70 -12.95
N LYS A 136 -1.05 -10.09 -13.82
CA LYS A 136 -0.71 -8.86 -14.52
C LYS A 136 -0.48 -7.69 -13.56
N VAL A 137 -1.32 -7.54 -12.53
CA VAL A 137 -1.13 -6.48 -11.52
C VAL A 137 0.14 -6.68 -10.71
N LEU A 138 0.37 -7.90 -10.22
CA LEU A 138 1.60 -8.23 -9.48
C LEU A 138 2.85 -8.01 -10.34
N TYR A 139 2.77 -8.34 -11.63
CA TYR A 139 3.82 -8.05 -12.61
C TYR A 139 4.12 -6.56 -12.71
N HIS A 140 3.10 -5.71 -12.85
CA HIS A 140 3.32 -4.27 -12.96
C HIS A 140 3.82 -3.64 -11.66
N ILE A 141 3.40 -4.16 -10.50
CA ILE A 141 3.95 -3.76 -9.20
C ILE A 141 5.45 -4.10 -9.15
N GLU A 142 5.80 -5.35 -9.42
CA GLU A 142 7.21 -5.80 -9.42
C GLU A 142 8.04 -5.01 -10.44
N TYR A 143 7.49 -4.75 -11.62
CA TYR A 143 8.15 -3.96 -12.66
C TYR A 143 8.46 -2.53 -12.18
N SER A 144 7.48 -1.84 -11.60
CA SER A 144 7.69 -0.48 -11.07
C SER A 144 8.73 -0.45 -9.96
N PHE A 145 8.71 -1.43 -9.06
CA PHE A 145 9.71 -1.53 -8.00
C PHE A 145 11.10 -1.85 -8.57
N ASN A 146 11.21 -2.76 -9.53
CA ASN A 146 12.48 -3.08 -10.16
C ASN A 146 13.09 -1.89 -10.90
N GLU A 147 12.25 -1.05 -11.51
CA GLU A 147 12.70 0.16 -12.20
C GLU A 147 13.25 1.21 -11.24
N ILE A 148 12.57 1.46 -10.12
CA ILE A 148 13.08 2.31 -9.01
C ILE A 148 14.42 1.78 -8.50
N TRP A 149 14.53 0.46 -8.34
CA TRP A 149 15.76 -0.20 -7.91
C TRP A 149 16.78 -0.42 -9.05
N GLN A 150 16.51 0.10 -10.25
CA GLN A 150 17.39 0.07 -11.42
C GLN A 150 17.81 -1.33 -11.89
N ILE A 151 16.93 -2.30 -11.70
CA ILE A 151 17.19 -3.71 -11.96
C ILE A 151 16.91 -4.03 -13.43
N LYS A 152 17.98 -4.22 -14.21
CA LYS A 152 17.90 -4.55 -15.64
C LYS A 152 17.54 -6.01 -15.95
N ARG A 153 17.71 -6.92 -14.98
CA ARG A 153 17.46 -8.36 -15.17
C ARG A 153 16.27 -8.82 -14.32
N PRO A 154 15.12 -9.17 -14.94
CA PRO A 154 13.98 -9.68 -14.19
C PRO A 154 14.28 -11.05 -13.59
N ARG A 155 13.48 -11.44 -12.59
CA ARG A 155 13.49 -12.79 -12.01
C ARG A 155 13.15 -13.84 -13.07
N SER A 156 13.63 -15.07 -12.90
CA SER A 156 13.21 -16.18 -13.74
C SER A 156 11.70 -16.39 -13.64
N LEU A 157 11.06 -16.72 -14.77
CA LEU A 157 9.60 -16.85 -14.88
C LEU A 157 9.02 -17.80 -13.82
N LYS A 158 9.70 -18.93 -13.56
CA LYS A 158 9.31 -19.92 -12.56
C LYS A 158 9.26 -19.34 -11.13
N ARG A 159 10.31 -18.61 -10.73
CA ARG A 159 10.39 -18.01 -9.40
C ARG A 159 9.39 -16.89 -9.23
N ARG A 160 9.16 -16.10 -10.29
CA ARG A 160 8.15 -15.06 -10.33
C ARG A 160 6.75 -15.64 -10.15
N LEU A 161 6.39 -16.67 -10.92
CA LEU A 161 5.08 -17.32 -10.81
C LEU A 161 4.87 -17.93 -9.41
N SER A 162 5.88 -18.61 -8.86
CA SER A 162 5.81 -19.14 -7.49
C SER A 162 5.58 -18.04 -6.46
N ASN A 163 6.29 -16.90 -6.55
CA ASN A 163 6.08 -15.79 -5.64
C ASN A 163 4.65 -15.23 -5.77
N TYR A 164 4.15 -15.07 -7.00
CA TYR A 164 2.80 -14.54 -7.22
C TYR A 164 1.73 -15.46 -6.67
N ILE A 165 1.84 -16.77 -6.88
CA ILE A 165 0.93 -17.76 -6.28
C ILE A 165 0.98 -17.68 -4.74
N SER A 166 2.19 -17.55 -4.16
CA SER A 166 2.31 -17.35 -2.72
C SER A 166 1.58 -16.09 -2.25
N PHE A 167 1.70 -14.95 -2.95
CA PHE A 167 0.95 -13.74 -2.62
C PHE A 167 -0.57 -13.94 -2.74
N MET A 168 -1.03 -14.66 -3.76
CA MET A 168 -2.45 -14.94 -3.98
C MET A 168 -3.08 -15.79 -2.88
N VAL A 169 -2.33 -16.74 -2.29
CA VAL A 169 -2.85 -17.61 -1.21
C VAL A 169 -2.64 -16.96 0.16
N ILE A 170 -1.42 -16.44 0.40
CA ILE A 170 -1.03 -15.89 1.70
C ILE A 170 -1.76 -14.56 1.98
N GLY A 171 -1.98 -13.73 0.96
CA GLY A 171 -2.64 -12.42 1.12
C GLY A 171 -4.03 -12.53 1.76
N PRO A 172 -4.98 -13.28 1.17
CA PRO A 172 -6.29 -13.53 1.76
C PRO A 172 -6.21 -14.19 3.13
N ALA A 173 -5.32 -15.17 3.32
CA ALA A 173 -5.15 -15.83 4.61
C ALA A 173 -4.71 -14.87 5.73
N LEU A 174 -3.78 -13.95 5.42
CA LEU A 174 -3.34 -12.90 6.35
C LEU A 174 -4.46 -11.91 6.66
N LEU A 175 -5.28 -11.55 5.66
CA LEU A 175 -6.44 -10.68 5.89
C LEU A 175 -7.42 -11.31 6.87
N ILE A 176 -7.82 -12.57 6.61
CA ILE A 176 -8.71 -13.34 7.46
C ILE A 176 -8.15 -13.41 8.89
N ALA A 177 -6.88 -13.81 9.03
CA ALA A 177 -6.21 -13.90 10.31
C ALA A 177 -6.16 -12.55 11.05
N SER A 178 -5.89 -11.45 10.34
CA SER A 178 -5.82 -10.11 10.92
C SER A 178 -7.18 -9.66 11.48
N GLY A 179 -8.28 -9.98 10.80
CA GLY A 179 -9.61 -9.64 11.28
C GLY A 179 -10.06 -10.57 12.41
N SER A 180 -9.67 -11.85 12.42
CA SER A 180 -9.89 -12.73 13.59
C SER A 180 -9.18 -12.18 14.83
N VAL A 181 -7.95 -11.69 14.69
CA VAL A 181 -7.21 -11.02 15.78
C VAL A 181 -7.93 -9.74 16.22
N THR A 182 -8.39 -8.92 15.28
CA THR A 182 -9.12 -7.68 15.59
C THR A 182 -10.44 -7.94 16.33
N VAL A 183 -11.21 -8.94 15.89
CA VAL A 183 -12.48 -9.35 16.51
C VAL A 183 -12.23 -9.97 17.88
N PHE A 184 -11.22 -10.82 18.02
CA PHE A 184 -10.81 -11.40 19.30
C PHE A 184 -10.44 -10.30 20.30
N ILE A 185 -9.60 -9.35 19.87
CA ILE A 185 -9.23 -8.17 20.65
C ILE A 185 -10.48 -7.38 21.08
N ASN A 186 -11.32 -6.96 20.14
CA ASN A 186 -12.48 -6.12 20.44
C ASN A 186 -13.51 -6.81 21.35
N SER A 187 -13.78 -8.10 21.11
CA SER A 187 -14.74 -8.88 21.90
C SER A 187 -14.24 -9.18 23.32
N HIS A 188 -12.94 -9.46 23.47
CA HIS A 188 -12.39 -9.86 24.77
C HIS A 188 -11.99 -8.66 25.62
N ILE A 189 -11.71 -7.49 25.05
CA ILE A 189 -11.42 -6.28 25.83
C ILE A 189 -12.65 -5.76 26.54
N LEU A 190 -13.82 -5.80 25.91
CA LEU A 190 -15.09 -5.46 26.58
C LEU A 190 -15.31 -6.35 27.81
N LEU A 191 -14.99 -7.65 27.71
CA LEU A 191 -15.14 -8.61 28.80
C LEU A 191 -14.03 -8.55 29.87
N VAL A 192 -12.81 -8.19 29.48
CA VAL A 192 -11.63 -8.14 30.36
C VAL A 192 -11.56 -6.83 31.14
N THR A 193 -12.04 -5.72 30.57
CA THR A 193 -12.09 -4.41 31.24
C THR A 193 -13.07 -4.41 32.42
N GLU A 194 -14.13 -5.23 32.37
CA GLU A 194 -15.10 -5.36 33.46
C GLU A 194 -14.62 -6.29 34.61
N ARG A 195 -13.72 -7.25 34.37
CA ARG A 195 -13.41 -8.30 35.35
C ARG A 195 -12.07 -8.17 36.09
N ILE A 196 -11.13 -7.36 35.61
CA ILE A 196 -9.77 -7.34 36.17
C ILE A 196 -9.34 -5.93 36.58
N ALA A 197 -9.44 -5.63 37.88
CA ALA A 197 -9.03 -4.36 38.48
C ALA A 197 -7.54 -4.02 38.29
N LEU A 198 -6.68 -5.02 38.06
CA LEU A 198 -5.25 -4.82 37.72
C LEU A 198 -5.03 -4.27 36.31
N LEU A 199 -5.97 -4.49 35.39
CA LEU A 199 -5.96 -3.89 34.05
C LEU A 199 -6.53 -2.46 34.05
N SER A 200 -7.15 -1.98 35.12
CA SER A 200 -7.61 -0.59 35.20
C SER A 200 -6.45 0.42 35.23
N PHE A 201 -5.27 0.02 35.75
CA PHE A 201 -4.05 0.85 35.73
C PHE A 201 -3.31 0.79 34.38
N MET A 202 -3.33 -0.36 33.70
CA MET A 202 -2.75 -0.54 32.36
C MET A 202 -3.72 -0.22 31.22
N GLY A 203 -5.00 -0.02 31.53
CA GLY A 203 -6.12 0.16 30.59
C GLY A 203 -5.89 1.25 29.54
N PRO A 204 -5.37 2.44 29.93
CA PRO A 204 -5.03 3.48 28.96
C PRO A 204 -3.91 3.07 27.99
N PHE A 205 -2.90 2.35 28.48
CA PHE A 205 -1.74 1.92 27.69
C PHE A 205 -2.10 0.76 26.75
N THR A 206 -2.87 -0.22 27.22
CA THR A 206 -3.39 -1.31 26.39
C THR A 206 -4.33 -0.77 25.31
N PHE A 207 -5.21 0.16 25.65
CA PHE A 207 -6.12 0.78 24.67
C PHE A 207 -5.38 1.62 23.63
N LEU A 208 -4.32 2.33 24.03
CA LEU A 208 -3.43 3.04 23.10
C LEU A 208 -2.71 2.08 22.14
N LEU A 209 -2.11 1.01 22.66
CA LEU A 209 -1.44 -0.01 21.85
C LEU A 209 -2.36 -0.59 20.78
N LEU A 210 -3.61 -0.87 21.14
CA LEU A 210 -4.60 -1.43 20.23
C LEU A 210 -5.07 -0.45 19.17
N LYS A 211 -5.21 0.83 19.53
CA LYS A 211 -5.42 1.90 18.54
C LYS A 211 -4.26 1.99 17.56
N LEU A 212 -3.03 1.66 17.96
CA LEU A 212 -1.85 1.67 17.09
C LEU A 212 -1.69 0.39 16.25
N VAL A 213 -2.39 -0.71 16.56
CA VAL A 213 -2.27 -1.97 15.80
C VAL A 213 -2.54 -1.80 14.29
N PRO A 214 -3.63 -1.14 13.84
CA PRO A 214 -3.85 -0.91 12.41
C PRO A 214 -2.70 -0.13 11.74
N TYR A 215 -2.08 0.79 12.48
CA TYR A 215 -0.98 1.63 12.01
C TYR A 215 0.27 0.79 11.79
N ILE A 216 0.63 -0.02 12.79
CA ILE A 216 1.77 -0.94 12.74
C ILE A 216 1.58 -1.98 11.64
N LEU A 217 0.36 -2.48 11.44
CA LEU A 217 0.07 -3.44 10.35
C LEU A 217 0.33 -2.83 8.97
N ILE A 218 -0.07 -1.57 8.73
CA ILE A 218 0.22 -0.88 7.47
C ILE A 218 1.75 -0.75 7.28
N TRP A 219 2.47 -0.34 8.32
CA TRP A 219 3.94 -0.24 8.26
C TRP A 219 4.60 -1.59 7.99
N ALA A 220 4.10 -2.66 8.62
CA ALA A 220 4.60 -4.02 8.40
C ALA A 220 4.35 -4.49 6.95
N ILE A 221 3.15 -4.26 6.42
CA ILE A 221 2.79 -4.61 5.03
C ILE A 221 3.66 -3.84 4.03
N LEU A 222 3.85 -2.53 4.22
CA LEU A 222 4.70 -1.73 3.35
C LEU A 222 6.17 -2.13 3.45
N THR A 223 6.66 -2.41 4.67
CA THR A 223 8.04 -2.92 4.87
C THR A 223 8.23 -4.23 4.12
N PHE A 224 7.27 -5.16 4.24
CA PHE A 224 7.29 -6.43 3.52
C PHE A 224 7.30 -6.23 2.00
N ALA A 225 6.45 -5.34 1.50
CA ALA A 225 6.42 -5.00 0.08
C ALA A 225 7.77 -4.44 -0.41
N TYR A 226 8.36 -3.48 0.31
CA TYR A 226 9.65 -2.88 -0.04
C TYR A 226 10.82 -3.86 0.02
N VAL A 227 10.77 -4.88 0.88
CA VAL A 227 11.82 -5.91 0.95
C VAL A 227 11.66 -6.99 -0.11
N VAL A 228 10.43 -7.43 -0.38
CA VAL A 228 10.18 -8.65 -1.18
C VAL A 228 9.95 -8.37 -2.66
N MET A 229 9.30 -7.25 -3.00
CA MET A 229 8.96 -6.93 -4.39
C MET A 229 10.22 -6.71 -5.25
N PRO A 230 11.19 -5.87 -4.85
CA PRO A 230 12.38 -5.65 -5.66
C PRO A 230 13.21 -6.93 -5.83
N ASN A 231 13.75 -7.15 -7.01
CA ASN A 231 14.67 -8.26 -7.26
C ASN A 231 16.11 -8.00 -6.79
N VAL A 232 16.27 -7.34 -5.64
CA VAL A 232 17.56 -6.98 -5.04
C VAL A 232 17.47 -7.10 -3.52
N LYS A 233 18.63 -7.21 -2.87
CA LYS A 233 18.70 -7.21 -1.40
C LYS A 233 18.49 -5.79 -0.88
N VAL A 234 17.26 -5.51 -0.44
CA VAL A 234 16.90 -4.28 0.27
C VAL A 234 17.23 -4.44 1.75
N SER A 235 17.91 -3.45 2.32
CA SER A 235 18.20 -3.42 3.75
C SER A 235 16.91 -3.18 4.55
N PHE A 236 16.65 -4.03 5.53
CA PHE A 236 15.43 -3.96 6.35
C PHE A 236 15.24 -2.59 7.01
N LYS A 237 16.34 -1.97 7.47
CA LYS A 237 16.31 -0.62 8.06
C LYS A 237 15.79 0.45 7.09
N SER A 238 16.26 0.43 5.83
CA SER A 238 15.82 1.39 4.82
C SER A 238 14.35 1.17 4.45
N ALA A 239 13.95 -0.09 4.28
CA ALA A 239 12.56 -0.46 4.03
C ALA A 239 11.63 -0.05 5.18
N LEU A 240 12.05 -0.24 6.43
CA LEU A 240 11.25 0.13 7.60
C LEU A 240 11.08 1.65 7.73
N ILE A 241 12.15 2.43 7.54
CA ILE A 241 12.06 3.90 7.58
C ILE A 241 11.12 4.40 6.48
N ALA A 242 11.28 3.90 5.26
CA ALA A 242 10.39 4.20 4.15
C ALA A 242 8.93 3.82 4.45
N ALA A 243 8.70 2.65 5.05
CA ALA A 243 7.37 2.16 5.38
C ALA A 243 6.68 2.98 6.49
N ILE A 244 7.42 3.46 7.48
CA ILE A 244 6.88 4.36 8.51
C ILE A 244 6.45 5.68 7.87
N ILE A 245 7.29 6.28 7.02
CA ILE A 245 6.97 7.55 6.35
C ILE A 245 5.77 7.38 5.41
N ALA A 246 5.86 6.43 4.46
CA ALA A 246 4.81 6.19 3.48
C ALA A 246 3.51 5.71 4.14
N GLY A 247 3.58 4.82 5.13
CA GLY A 247 2.40 4.33 5.83
C GLY A 247 1.70 5.40 6.66
N THR A 248 2.46 6.34 7.24
CA THR A 248 1.88 7.52 7.92
C THR A 248 1.19 8.43 6.91
N CYS A 249 1.82 8.72 5.77
CA CYS A 249 1.18 9.48 4.68
C CYS A 249 -0.10 8.79 4.17
N TYR A 250 -0.06 7.46 4.02
CA TYR A 250 -1.22 6.67 3.60
C TYR A 250 -2.39 6.80 4.58
N GLN A 251 -2.13 6.79 5.88
CA GLN A 251 -3.18 6.98 6.89
C GLN A 251 -3.78 8.39 6.84
N PHE A 252 -2.96 9.42 6.63
CA PHE A 252 -3.46 10.78 6.43
C PHE A 252 -4.32 10.88 5.17
N ALA A 253 -3.89 10.24 4.08
CA ALA A 253 -4.68 10.17 2.85
C ALA A 253 -6.00 9.41 3.05
N GLN A 254 -5.99 8.29 3.78
CA GLN A 254 -7.17 7.52 4.13
C GLN A 254 -8.13 8.33 5.00
N TRP A 255 -7.61 9.02 6.01
CA TRP A 255 -8.40 9.92 6.87
C TRP A 255 -9.05 11.02 6.03
N GLY A 256 -8.28 11.71 5.18
CA GLY A 256 -8.78 12.77 4.30
C GLY A 256 -9.86 12.26 3.35
N TYR A 257 -9.66 11.07 2.78
CA TYR A 257 -10.64 10.41 1.91
C TYR A 257 -11.97 10.14 2.62
N ILE A 258 -11.94 9.52 3.80
CA ILE A 258 -13.15 9.21 4.58
C ILE A 258 -13.91 10.49 4.93
N HIS A 259 -13.21 11.53 5.41
CA HIS A 259 -13.83 12.80 5.76
C HIS A 259 -14.45 13.52 4.56
N PHE A 260 -13.77 13.51 3.42
CA PHE A 260 -14.27 14.12 2.19
C PHE A 260 -15.52 13.40 1.67
N GLN A 261 -15.51 12.07 1.71
CA GLN A 261 -16.62 11.24 1.27
C GLN A 261 -17.88 11.45 2.14
N VAL A 262 -17.73 11.45 3.47
CA VAL A 262 -18.84 11.72 4.41
C VAL A 262 -19.41 13.12 4.20
N GLY A 263 -18.54 14.11 3.91
CA GLY A 263 -18.97 15.45 3.54
C GLY A 263 -19.86 15.47 2.30
N ILE A 264 -19.42 14.85 1.20
CA ILE A 264 -20.19 14.82 -0.06
C ILE A 264 -21.52 14.06 0.10
N ALA A 265 -21.51 12.93 0.80
CA ALA A 265 -22.71 12.14 1.04
C ALA A 265 -23.79 12.93 1.81
N ARG A 266 -23.38 13.85 2.70
CA ARG A 266 -24.28 14.76 3.43
C ARG A 266 -24.84 15.89 2.56
N TYR A 267 -24.12 16.32 1.53
CA TYR A 267 -24.50 17.49 0.73
C TYR A 267 -25.51 17.18 -0.39
N ASN A 268 -25.61 15.94 -0.90
CA ASN A 268 -26.73 15.43 -1.70
C ASN A 268 -26.54 13.94 -2.03
N ALA A 269 -27.52 13.08 -1.73
CA ALA A 269 -27.44 11.63 -1.95
C ALA A 269 -27.23 11.23 -3.43
N ILE A 270 -27.79 12.00 -4.37
CA ILE A 270 -27.64 11.76 -5.83
C ILE A 270 -26.17 11.96 -6.27
N TYR A 271 -25.49 12.95 -5.69
CA TYR A 271 -24.06 13.19 -5.98
C TYR A 271 -23.15 12.24 -5.20
N GLY A 272 -23.61 11.69 -4.06
CA GLY A 272 -22.88 10.71 -3.26
C GLY A 272 -22.59 9.40 -3.99
N SER A 273 -23.62 8.76 -4.56
CA SER A 273 -23.44 7.49 -5.29
C SER A 273 -22.64 7.66 -6.59
N PHE A 274 -22.88 8.75 -7.35
CA PHE A 274 -22.08 9.03 -8.56
C PHE A 274 -20.61 9.35 -8.24
N ALA A 275 -20.35 10.11 -7.17
CA ALA A 275 -18.99 10.49 -6.79
C ALA A 275 -18.18 9.32 -6.19
N ALA A 276 -18.81 8.23 -5.76
CA ALA A 276 -18.11 7.11 -5.13
C ALA A 276 -16.98 6.54 -6.00
N LEU A 277 -17.23 6.29 -7.28
CA LEU A 277 -16.23 5.71 -8.18
C LEU A 277 -15.07 6.68 -8.51
N PRO A 278 -15.30 7.94 -8.94
CA PRO A 278 -14.21 8.90 -9.13
C PRO A 278 -13.38 9.15 -7.88
N LEU A 279 -14.02 9.25 -6.71
CA LEU A 279 -13.30 9.44 -5.44
C LEU A 279 -12.45 8.22 -5.09
N PHE A 280 -12.98 7.02 -5.30
CA PHE A 280 -12.23 5.78 -5.14
C PHE A 280 -10.99 5.74 -6.05
N LEU A 281 -11.10 6.19 -7.30
CA LEU A 281 -9.96 6.30 -8.22
C LEU A 281 -8.91 7.30 -7.75
N ILE A 282 -9.32 8.48 -7.27
CA ILE A 282 -8.40 9.47 -6.70
C ILE A 282 -7.67 8.89 -5.49
N TRP A 283 -8.40 8.20 -4.61
CA TRP A 283 -7.80 7.55 -3.45
C TRP A 283 -6.81 6.45 -3.82
N LEU A 284 -7.13 5.62 -4.81
CA LEU A 284 -6.21 4.61 -5.34
C LEU A 284 -4.94 5.27 -5.93
N GLU A 285 -5.10 6.34 -6.70
CA GLU A 285 -3.98 7.07 -7.29
C GLU A 285 -3.04 7.63 -6.23
N ILE A 286 -3.60 8.32 -5.23
CA ILE A 286 -2.84 8.85 -4.10
C ILE A 286 -2.15 7.72 -3.34
N SER A 287 -2.84 6.59 -3.15
CA SER A 287 -2.27 5.40 -2.49
C SER A 287 -1.04 4.89 -3.24
N TRP A 288 -1.11 4.74 -4.57
CA TRP A 288 0.02 4.29 -5.37
C TRP A 288 1.17 5.29 -5.41
N ILE A 289 0.87 6.59 -5.48
CA ILE A 289 1.89 7.65 -5.37
C ILE A 289 2.65 7.51 -4.06
N ILE A 290 1.95 7.33 -2.93
CA ILE A 290 2.55 7.18 -1.60
C ILE A 290 3.43 5.92 -1.53
N VAL A 291 2.94 4.80 -2.07
CA VAL A 291 3.68 3.52 -2.08
C VAL A 291 4.96 3.62 -2.92
N LEU A 292 4.88 4.19 -4.12
CA LEU A 292 6.05 4.36 -4.99
C LEU A 292 7.04 5.39 -4.41
N PHE A 293 6.53 6.46 -3.80
CA PHE A 293 7.36 7.42 -3.08
C PHE A 293 8.11 6.78 -1.91
N GLY A 294 7.45 5.89 -1.15
CA GLY A 294 8.12 5.09 -0.13
C GLY A 294 9.20 4.17 -0.70
N ALA A 295 8.94 3.52 -1.83
CA ALA A 295 9.95 2.69 -2.50
C ALA A 295 11.19 3.51 -2.90
N GLU A 296 11.00 4.74 -3.40
CA GLU A 296 12.07 5.69 -3.71
C GLU A 296 12.85 6.16 -2.48
N ILE A 297 12.16 6.39 -1.35
CA ILE A 297 12.83 6.67 -0.07
C ILE A 297 13.71 5.48 0.33
N SER A 298 13.20 4.25 0.19
CA SER A 298 13.96 3.06 0.56
C SER A 298 15.20 2.90 -0.32
N TYR A 299 15.10 3.18 -1.62
CA TYR A 299 16.24 3.18 -2.53
C TYR A 299 17.23 4.29 -2.17
N SER A 300 16.75 5.53 -2.02
CA SER A 300 17.59 6.69 -1.74
C SER A 300 18.31 6.55 -0.40
N HIS A 301 17.62 6.12 0.66
CA HIS A 301 18.22 5.90 1.98
C HIS A 301 19.33 4.83 1.94
N GLN A 302 19.22 3.83 1.07
CA GLN A 302 20.23 2.79 0.93
C GLN A 302 21.42 3.19 0.03
N ASN A 303 21.23 4.13 -0.90
CA ASN A 303 22.21 4.46 -1.96
C ASN A 303 22.63 5.94 -1.95
N VAL A 304 22.45 6.66 -0.84
CA VAL A 304 22.77 8.10 -0.72
C VAL A 304 24.28 8.39 -0.58
N ASP A 305 25.08 7.36 -0.31
CA ASP A 305 26.54 7.45 -0.11
C ASP A 305 27.34 7.25 -1.40
#